data_AF-A0ABD0KX79-F1
#
_entry.id   AF-A0ABD0KX79-F1
#
_cell.length_a   1.000
_cell.length_b   1.000
_cell.length_c   1.000
_cell.angle_alpha   90.00
_cell.angle_beta   90.00
_cell.angle_gamma   90.00
#
_symmetry.space_group_name_H-M   'P 1'
#
loop_
_entity.id
_entity.type
_entity.pdbx_description
1 polymer ?
#
loop_
_entity_poly.entity_id
_entity_poly.type
_entity_poly.pdbx_seq_one_letter_code
_entity_poly.pdbx_strand_id
1 'polypeptide(L)'
;MEDEYCESHLRKRLKFFDQMCDQLVCRDCLLTDHQGHKATKVDNVVPKAKDRISRIKHNVELEIKTNDSKRTEAKSDLANYDLSVQIVREELDKIHQELAECIEELTNETVRELKRLAAQAREKQQNFIRELEKNMRGLYKRERSHVRLWNPCLSISGFELRK
;
A
#
# COMPACT_ATOMS: atom_id res chain seq x y z
N MET A 1 -50.45 -31.40 28.38
CA MET A 1 -49.91 -30.72 29.56
C MET A 1 -50.18 -31.65 30.71
N GLU A 2 -49.12 -32.25 31.26
CA GLU A 2 -49.25 -32.96 32.53
C GLU A 2 -49.73 -31.95 33.57
N ASP A 3 -50.65 -32.37 34.43
CA ASP A 3 -51.21 -31.49 35.45
C ASP A 3 -50.16 -31.23 36.52
N GLU A 4 -49.52 -30.07 36.47
CA GLU A 4 -48.63 -29.63 37.55
C GLU A 4 -49.45 -29.25 38.79
N TYR A 5 -49.03 -29.80 39.93
CA TYR A 5 -49.65 -29.60 41.23
C TYR A 5 -48.76 -28.72 42.12
N CYS A 6 -49.40 -27.94 42.99
CA CYS A 6 -48.74 -27.09 43.94
C CYS A 6 -48.00 -27.90 45.00
N GLU A 7 -46.75 -27.54 45.27
CA GLU A 7 -45.91 -28.19 46.29
C GLU A 7 -46.45 -27.94 47.71
N SER A 8 -46.94 -26.72 47.99
CA SER A 8 -47.45 -26.34 49.31
C SER A 8 -48.89 -26.79 49.57
N HIS A 9 -49.68 -27.04 48.52
CA HIS A 9 -51.11 -27.35 48.63
C HIS A 9 -51.46 -28.65 47.93
N LEU A 10 -51.63 -29.70 48.74
CA LEU A 10 -51.83 -31.09 48.29
C LEU A 10 -52.94 -31.20 47.23
N ARG A 11 -52.61 -31.77 46.08
CA ARG A 11 -53.52 -32.01 44.93
C ARG A 11 -54.18 -30.75 44.34
N LYS A 12 -53.69 -29.54 44.65
CA LYS A 12 -54.18 -28.31 44.01
C LYS A 12 -53.39 -28.01 42.74
N ARG A 13 -54.10 -27.87 41.62
CA ARG A 13 -53.50 -27.59 40.30
C ARG A 13 -53.00 -26.15 40.20
N LEU A 14 -51.84 -25.96 39.59
CA LEU A 14 -51.31 -24.65 39.23
C LEU A 14 -52.09 -24.12 38.00
N LYS A 15 -53.02 -23.19 38.23
CA LYS A 15 -53.92 -22.68 37.17
C LYS A 15 -53.81 -21.18 36.95
N PHE A 16 -53.04 -20.49 37.78
CA PHE A 16 -52.87 -19.05 37.72
C PHE A 16 -51.39 -18.71 37.59
N PHE A 17 -51.10 -17.64 36.87
CA PHE A 17 -49.78 -17.04 36.75
C PHE A 17 -49.82 -15.71 37.50
N ASP A 18 -48.99 -15.59 38.53
CA ASP A 18 -48.80 -14.34 39.27
C ASP A 18 -47.83 -13.45 38.48
N GLN A 19 -48.30 -12.27 38.06
CA GLN A 19 -47.53 -11.32 37.27
C GLN A 19 -46.45 -10.59 38.06
N MET A 20 -46.57 -10.52 39.39
CA MET A 20 -45.59 -9.83 40.25
C MET A 20 -44.46 -10.75 40.66
N CYS A 21 -44.76 -12.04 40.86
CA CYS A 21 -43.77 -13.06 41.21
C CYS A 21 -43.25 -13.87 40.02
N ASP A 22 -43.79 -13.65 38.81
CA ASP A 22 -43.41 -14.32 37.56
C ASP A 22 -43.44 -15.86 37.64
N GLN A 23 -44.45 -16.42 38.34
CA GLN A 23 -44.54 -17.86 38.60
C GLN A 23 -45.97 -18.41 38.57
N LEU A 24 -46.07 -19.73 38.40
CA LEU A 24 -47.33 -20.46 38.46
C LEU A 24 -47.76 -20.74 39.90
N VAL A 25 -49.01 -20.43 40.23
CA VAL A 25 -49.59 -20.58 41.56
C VAL A 25 -50.95 -21.27 41.51
N CYS A 26 -51.32 -21.97 42.59
CA CYS A 26 -52.68 -22.49 42.76
C CYS A 26 -53.61 -21.42 43.36
N ARG A 27 -54.90 -21.74 43.45
CA ARG A 27 -55.90 -20.81 44.02
C ARG A 27 -55.60 -20.48 45.49
N ASP A 28 -55.10 -21.44 46.26
CA ASP A 28 -54.90 -21.26 47.70
C ASP A 28 -53.70 -20.33 47.96
N CYS A 29 -52.60 -20.48 47.19
CA CYS A 29 -51.48 -19.55 47.18
C CYS A 29 -51.90 -18.09 46.91
N LEU A 30 -52.90 -17.85 46.05
CA LEU A 30 -53.41 -16.49 45.77
C LEU A 30 -54.19 -15.88 46.93
N LEU A 31 -54.68 -16.68 47.85
CA LEU A 31 -55.40 -16.23 49.04
C LEU A 31 -54.48 -16.05 50.24
N THR A 32 -53.26 -16.59 50.18
CA THR A 32 -52.25 -16.51 51.25
C THR A 32 -51.04 -15.71 50.77
N ASP A 33 -50.00 -16.38 50.28
CA ASP A 33 -48.67 -15.82 50.06
C ASP A 33 -48.63 -14.81 48.90
N HIS A 34 -49.61 -14.91 47.99
CA HIS A 34 -49.76 -14.03 46.83
C HIS A 34 -51.02 -13.17 46.92
N GLN A 35 -51.53 -12.93 48.14
CA GLN A 35 -52.71 -12.11 48.35
C GLN A 35 -52.49 -10.67 47.87
N GLY A 36 -53.39 -10.20 47.02
CA GLY A 36 -53.33 -8.84 46.45
C GLY A 36 -52.45 -8.73 45.20
N HIS A 37 -51.72 -9.78 44.82
CA HIS A 37 -50.99 -9.78 43.55
C HIS A 37 -51.92 -9.98 42.36
N LYS A 38 -51.54 -9.39 41.22
CA LYS A 38 -52.28 -9.55 39.98
C LYS A 38 -51.98 -10.90 39.35
N ALA A 39 -52.97 -11.80 39.39
CA ALA A 39 -52.86 -13.12 38.78
C ALA A 39 -53.84 -13.31 37.61
N THR A 40 -53.43 -14.09 36.61
CA THR A 40 -54.25 -14.41 35.43
C THR A 40 -54.25 -15.91 35.20
N LYS A 41 -55.34 -16.48 34.70
CA LYS A 41 -55.37 -17.90 34.32
C LYS A 41 -54.30 -18.21 33.27
N VAL A 42 -53.60 -19.33 33.45
CA VAL A 42 -52.53 -19.79 32.56
C VAL A 42 -53.01 -19.90 31.11
N ASP A 43 -54.23 -20.41 30.90
CA ASP A 43 -54.86 -20.54 29.58
C ASP A 43 -54.95 -19.21 28.81
N ASN A 44 -54.97 -18.07 29.51
CA ASN A 44 -55.01 -16.74 28.89
C ASN A 44 -53.61 -16.15 28.64
N VAL A 45 -52.60 -16.60 29.38
CA VAL A 45 -51.22 -16.09 29.32
C VAL A 45 -50.40 -16.87 28.29
N VAL A 46 -50.55 -18.19 28.26
CA VAL A 46 -49.76 -19.09 27.39
C VAL A 46 -49.90 -18.75 25.91
N PRO A 47 -51.10 -18.51 25.34
CA PRO A 47 -51.22 -18.16 23.92
C PRO A 47 -50.49 -16.85 23.58
N LYS A 48 -50.59 -15.84 24.45
CA LYS A 48 -49.94 -14.53 24.27
C LYS A 48 -48.41 -14.64 24.37
N ALA A 49 -47.91 -15.43 25.32
CA ALA A 49 -46.49 -15.67 25.48
C ALA A 49 -45.91 -16.43 24.28
N LYS A 50 -46.59 -17.48 23.82
CA LYS A 50 -46.22 -18.22 22.60
C LYS A 50 -46.17 -17.32 21.38
N ASP A 51 -47.21 -16.52 21.17
CA ASP A 51 -47.29 -15.57 20.06
C ASP A 51 -46.18 -14.51 20.11
N ARG A 52 -45.85 -13.98 21.31
CA ARG A 52 -44.72 -13.08 21.50
C ARG A 52 -43.38 -13.75 21.15
N ILE A 53 -43.14 -14.96 21.64
CA ILE A 53 -41.91 -15.72 21.36
C ILE A 53 -41.79 -16.02 19.86
N SER A 54 -42.89 -16.43 19.21
CA SER A 54 -42.91 -16.69 17.76
C SER A 54 -42.55 -15.45 16.95
N ARG A 55 -43.07 -14.27 17.31
CA ARG A 55 -42.68 -13.01 16.67
C ARG A 55 -41.21 -12.68 16.85
N ILE A 56 -40.69 -12.80 18.07
CA ILE A 56 -39.28 -12.54 18.36
C ILE A 56 -38.41 -13.48 17.53
N LYS A 57 -38.72 -14.78 17.53
CA LYS A 57 -38.01 -15.78 16.75
C LYS A 57 -38.00 -15.41 15.26
N HIS A 58 -39.15 -15.05 14.70
CA HIS A 58 -39.26 -14.66 13.30
C HIS A 58 -38.40 -13.43 12.96
N ASN A 59 -38.42 -12.41 13.81
CA ASN A 59 -37.62 -11.20 13.61
C ASN A 59 -36.11 -11.51 13.67
N VAL A 60 -35.69 -12.33 14.64
CA VAL A 60 -34.29 -12.77 14.75
C VAL A 60 -33.87 -13.57 13.52
N GLU A 61 -34.72 -14.45 13.00
CA GLU A 61 -34.44 -15.20 11.77
C GLU A 61 -34.29 -14.27 10.55
N LEU A 62 -35.09 -13.21 10.45
CA LEU A 62 -34.95 -12.19 9.40
C LEU A 62 -33.66 -11.38 9.54
N GLU A 63 -33.30 -10.99 10.76
CA GLU A 63 -32.05 -10.27 11.04
C GLU A 63 -30.84 -11.12 10.71
N ILE A 64 -30.85 -12.41 11.08
CA ILE A 64 -29.77 -13.37 10.72
C ILE A 64 -29.62 -13.43 9.20
N LYS A 65 -30.71 -13.64 8.45
CA LYS A 65 -30.66 -13.69 6.98
C LYS A 65 -30.13 -12.40 6.36
N THR A 66 -30.58 -11.26 6.89
CA THR A 66 -30.14 -9.94 6.41
C THR A 66 -28.64 -9.73 6.66
N ASN A 67 -28.16 -10.08 7.85
CA ASN A 67 -26.75 -9.96 8.21
C ASN A 67 -25.88 -10.97 7.44
N ASP A 68 -26.35 -12.17 7.19
CA ASP A 68 -25.65 -13.14 6.35
C ASP A 68 -25.50 -12.62 4.91
N SER A 69 -26.53 -12.01 4.33
CA SER A 69 -26.46 -11.37 3.01
C SER A 69 -25.44 -10.23 2.96
N LYS A 70 -25.48 -9.33 3.96
CA LYS A 70 -24.50 -8.24 4.07
C LYS A 70 -23.08 -8.77 4.25
N ARG A 71 -22.91 -9.86 5.02
CA ARG A 71 -21.60 -10.51 5.20
C ARG A 71 -21.08 -11.10 3.89
N THR A 72 -21.94 -11.72 3.09
CA THR A 72 -21.54 -12.26 1.78
C THR A 72 -21.16 -11.16 0.80
N GLU A 73 -21.91 -10.06 0.77
CA GLU A 73 -21.62 -8.88 -0.05
C GLU A 73 -20.27 -8.26 0.35
N ALA A 74 -20.06 -7.98 1.64
CA ALA A 74 -18.81 -7.43 2.14
C ALA A 74 -17.58 -8.32 1.84
N LYS A 75 -17.74 -9.65 1.85
CA LYS A 75 -16.68 -10.58 1.45
C LYS A 75 -16.37 -10.49 -0.04
N SER A 76 -17.39 -10.34 -0.88
CA SER A 76 -17.21 -10.15 -2.31
C SER A 76 -16.52 -8.81 -2.60
N ASP A 77 -16.93 -7.75 -1.91
CA ASP A 77 -16.33 -6.42 -2.06
C ASP A 77 -14.86 -6.42 -1.66
N LEU A 78 -14.51 -7.08 -0.55
CA LEU A 78 -13.13 -7.24 -0.12
C LEU A 78 -12.28 -7.98 -1.17
N ALA A 79 -12.78 -9.07 -1.73
CA ALA A 79 -12.08 -9.81 -2.77
C ALA A 79 -11.88 -8.98 -4.05
N ASN A 80 -12.90 -8.21 -4.45
CA ASN A 80 -12.81 -7.30 -5.60
C ASN A 80 -11.81 -6.16 -5.35
N TYR A 81 -11.77 -5.65 -4.12
CA TYR A 81 -10.81 -4.63 -3.71
C TYR A 81 -9.38 -5.18 -3.76
N ASP A 82 -9.13 -6.36 -3.20
CA ASP A 82 -7.81 -7.01 -3.23
C ASP A 82 -7.31 -7.23 -4.66
N LEU A 83 -8.20 -7.69 -5.55
CA LEU A 83 -7.88 -7.84 -6.97
C LEU A 83 -7.55 -6.49 -7.62
N SER A 84 -8.32 -5.44 -7.31
CA SER A 84 -8.08 -4.09 -7.85
C SER A 84 -6.73 -3.54 -7.38
N VAL A 85 -6.39 -3.73 -6.11
CA VAL A 85 -5.08 -3.33 -5.56
C VAL A 85 -3.94 -4.08 -6.27
N GLN A 86 -4.11 -5.38 -6.53
CA GLN A 86 -3.12 -6.16 -7.25
C GLN A 86 -2.91 -5.65 -8.68
N ILE A 87 -4.00 -5.39 -9.42
CA ILE A 87 -3.94 -4.86 -10.80
C ILE A 87 -3.20 -3.52 -10.82
N VAL A 88 -3.60 -2.58 -9.97
CA VAL A 88 -2.96 -1.25 -9.90
C VAL A 88 -1.48 -1.36 -9.55
N ARG A 89 -1.11 -2.29 -8.66
CA ARG A 89 0.28 -2.54 -8.32
C ARG A 89 1.09 -3.07 -9.50
N GLU A 90 0.56 -4.04 -10.24
CA GLU A 90 1.21 -4.61 -11.42
C GLU A 90 1.38 -3.56 -12.53
N GLU A 91 0.37 -2.71 -12.74
CA GLU A 91 0.47 -1.59 -13.68
C GLU A 91 1.52 -0.56 -13.26
N LEU A 92 1.58 -0.23 -11.97
CA LEU A 92 2.57 0.69 -11.42
C LEU A 92 3.99 0.14 -11.58
N ASP A 93 4.21 -1.14 -11.27
CA ASP A 93 5.51 -1.80 -11.43
C ASP A 93 5.95 -1.79 -12.90
N LYS A 94 5.03 -2.02 -13.84
CA LYS A 94 5.29 -1.93 -15.27
C LYS A 94 5.70 -0.52 -15.70
N ILE A 95 4.93 0.50 -15.31
CA ILE A 95 5.25 1.90 -15.63
C ILE A 95 6.60 2.29 -15.04
N HIS A 96 6.90 1.84 -13.82
CA HIS A 96 8.18 2.10 -13.17
C HIS A 96 9.35 1.51 -13.96
N GLN A 97 9.21 0.28 -14.43
CA GLN A 97 10.23 -0.38 -15.23
C GLN A 97 10.44 0.33 -16.58
N GLU A 98 9.36 0.66 -17.30
CA GLU A 98 9.43 1.39 -18.57
C GLU A 98 10.11 2.76 -18.41
N LEU A 99 9.83 3.46 -17.30
CA LEU A 99 10.45 4.74 -17.01
C LEU A 99 11.95 4.60 -16.68
N ALA A 100 12.33 3.56 -15.92
CA ALA A 100 13.72 3.29 -15.60
C ALA A 100 14.55 2.99 -16.86
N GLU A 101 14.01 2.17 -17.77
CA GLU A 101 14.62 1.86 -19.06
C GLU A 101 14.79 3.14 -19.92
N CYS A 102 13.74 3.97 -20.01
CA CYS A 102 13.78 5.24 -20.75
C CYS A 102 14.86 6.21 -20.20
N ILE A 103 14.98 6.32 -18.88
CA ILE A 103 15.99 7.16 -18.22
C ILE A 103 17.40 6.63 -18.53
N GLU A 104 17.61 5.31 -18.47
CA GLU A 104 18.90 4.70 -18.76
C GLU A 104 19.31 4.93 -20.23
N GLU A 105 18.40 4.74 -21.17
CA GLU A 105 18.62 4.98 -22.60
C GLU A 105 19.03 6.44 -22.87
N LEU A 106 18.27 7.40 -22.33
CA LEU A 106 18.54 8.82 -22.50
C LEU A 106 19.88 9.22 -21.86
N THR A 107 20.20 8.65 -20.70
CA THR A 107 21.48 8.87 -20.01
C THR A 107 22.62 8.37 -20.88
N ASN A 108 22.51 7.15 -21.42
CA ASN A 108 23.52 6.55 -22.28
C ASN A 108 23.70 7.32 -23.60
N GLU A 109 22.63 7.80 -24.20
CA GLU A 109 22.70 8.65 -25.39
C GLU A 109 23.39 9.99 -25.10
N THR A 110 23.02 10.65 -24.02
CA THR A 110 23.62 11.93 -23.60
C THR A 110 25.11 11.76 -23.30
N VAL A 111 25.50 10.70 -22.60
CA VAL A 111 26.92 10.40 -22.31
C VAL A 111 27.70 10.09 -23.58
N ARG A 112 27.12 9.35 -24.53
CA ARG A 112 27.75 9.08 -25.83
C ARG A 112 28.00 10.37 -26.59
N GLU A 113 27.03 11.26 -26.63
CA GLU A 113 27.14 12.53 -27.33
C GLU A 113 28.19 13.45 -26.69
N LEU A 114 28.21 13.54 -25.35
CA LEU A 114 29.25 14.26 -24.61
C LEU A 114 30.66 13.73 -24.92
N LYS A 115 30.85 12.40 -24.94
CA LYS A 115 32.14 11.79 -25.30
C LYS A 115 32.55 12.14 -26.73
N ARG A 116 31.60 12.11 -27.67
CA ARG A 116 31.83 12.46 -29.09
C ARG A 116 32.28 13.92 -29.23
N LEU A 117 31.56 14.85 -28.61
CA LEU A 117 31.90 16.28 -28.63
C LEU A 117 33.25 16.57 -27.97
N ALA A 118 33.53 15.93 -26.83
CA ALA A 118 34.81 16.05 -26.15
C ALA A 118 35.98 15.53 -27.01
N ALA A 119 35.81 14.42 -27.72
CA ALA A 119 36.82 13.89 -28.63
C ALA A 119 37.10 14.85 -29.79
N GLN A 120 36.04 15.39 -30.42
CA GLN A 120 36.18 16.37 -31.50
C GLN A 120 36.88 17.66 -31.03
N ALA A 121 36.55 18.15 -29.84
CA ALA A 121 37.21 19.33 -29.27
C ALA A 121 38.70 19.07 -29.01
N ARG A 122 39.04 17.90 -28.45
CA ARG A 122 40.42 17.48 -28.21
C ARG A 122 41.22 17.37 -29.51
N GLU A 123 40.65 16.76 -30.54
CA GLU A 123 41.31 16.62 -31.84
C GLU A 123 41.63 17.99 -32.46
N LYS A 124 40.67 18.93 -32.43
CA LYS A 124 40.89 20.30 -32.90
C LYS A 124 42.03 20.99 -32.15
N GLN A 125 42.05 20.89 -30.82
CA GLN A 125 43.13 21.45 -30.01
C GLN A 125 44.48 20.80 -30.31
N GLN A 126 44.53 19.47 -30.46
CA GLN A 126 45.76 18.76 -30.82
C GLN A 126 46.28 19.15 -32.20
N ASN A 127 45.40 19.35 -33.17
CA ASN A 127 45.77 19.83 -34.50
C ASN A 127 46.37 21.24 -34.44
N PHE A 128 45.73 22.14 -33.69
CA PHE A 128 46.23 23.50 -33.50
C PHE A 128 47.60 23.52 -32.80
N ILE A 129 47.80 22.72 -31.75
CA ILE A 129 49.10 22.58 -31.08
C ILE A 129 50.15 22.09 -32.07
N ARG A 130 49.85 21.06 -32.87
CA ARG A 130 50.78 20.52 -33.89
C ARG A 130 51.19 21.57 -34.92
N GLU A 131 50.26 22.43 -35.34
CA GLU A 131 50.55 23.53 -36.26
C GLU A 131 51.45 24.59 -35.61
N LEU A 132 51.16 25.01 -34.38
CA LEU A 132 52.00 25.95 -33.64
C LEU A 132 53.43 25.42 -33.47
N GLU A 133 53.59 24.15 -33.09
CA GLU A 133 54.90 23.52 -32.98
C GLU A 133 55.65 23.50 -34.32
N LYS A 134 54.96 23.22 -35.43
CA LYS A 134 55.55 23.23 -36.77
C LYS A 134 56.03 24.64 -37.15
N ASN A 135 55.23 25.66 -36.85
CA ASN A 135 55.57 27.06 -37.09
C ASN A 135 56.78 27.48 -36.24
N MET A 136 56.82 27.11 -34.96
CA MET A 136 57.96 27.35 -34.07
C MET A 136 59.24 26.70 -34.58
N ARG A 137 59.19 25.43 -35.00
CA ARG A 137 60.33 24.74 -35.63
C ARG A 137 60.83 25.49 -36.88
N GLY A 138 59.91 26.05 -37.68
CA GLY A 138 60.24 26.87 -38.85
C GLY A 138 60.92 28.20 -38.49
N LEU A 139 60.47 28.86 -37.41
CA LEU A 139 61.09 30.08 -36.89
C LEU A 139 62.51 29.81 -36.39
N TYR A 140 62.72 28.80 -35.55
CA TYR A 140 64.05 28.43 -35.05
C TYR A 140 65.04 28.08 -36.18
N LYS A 141 64.57 27.40 -37.24
CA LYS A 141 65.41 27.13 -38.42
C LYS A 141 65.83 28.41 -39.13
N ARG A 142 64.92 29.36 -39.33
CA ARG A 142 65.20 30.65 -39.99
C ARG A 142 66.16 31.50 -39.16
N GLU A 143 65.93 31.61 -37.86
CA GLU A 143 66.82 32.30 -36.92
C GLU A 143 68.24 31.72 -37.00
N ARG A 144 68.38 30.39 -36.95
CA ARG A 144 69.68 29.70 -37.04
C ARG A 144 70.38 29.92 -38.39
N SER A 145 69.63 30.01 -39.48
CA SER A 145 70.18 30.34 -40.80
C SER A 145 70.62 31.81 -40.88
N HIS A 146 69.85 32.73 -40.32
CA HIS A 146 70.16 34.16 -40.30
C HIS A 146 71.42 34.45 -39.46
N VAL A 147 71.57 33.80 -38.30
CA VAL A 147 72.77 33.88 -37.45
C VAL A 147 74.01 33.36 -38.18
N ARG A 148 73.91 32.28 -38.97
CA ARG A 148 75.03 31.79 -39.81
C ARG A 148 75.42 32.76 -40.92
N LEU A 149 74.43 33.45 -41.52
CA LEU A 149 74.66 34.43 -42.58
C LEU A 149 75.30 35.73 -42.05
N TRP A 150 74.94 36.15 -40.84
CA TRP A 150 75.46 37.37 -40.20
C TRP A 150 76.78 37.19 -39.43
N ASN A 151 77.25 35.95 -39.25
CA ASN A 151 78.51 35.68 -38.56
C ASN A 151 79.42 34.71 -39.36
N PRO A 152 79.90 35.10 -40.56
CA PRO A 152 80.70 34.21 -41.41
C PRO A 152 82.10 33.89 -40.85
N CYS A 153 82.58 34.67 -39.87
CA CYS A 153 83.97 34.62 -39.41
C CYS A 153 84.21 33.74 -38.16
N LEU A 154 83.19 33.16 -37.51
CA LEU A 154 83.42 32.25 -36.38
C LEU A 154 83.75 30.80 -36.79
N SER A 155 83.76 30.47 -38.09
CA SER A 155 84.27 29.18 -38.59
C SER A 155 85.70 29.24 -39.14
N ILE A 156 86.39 30.39 -39.07
CA ILE A 156 87.78 30.52 -39.53
C ILE A 156 88.57 31.39 -38.55
N SER A 157 88.99 30.81 -37.43
CA SER A 157 90.31 31.05 -36.86
C SER A 157 90.53 30.10 -35.70
N GLY A 158 91.55 29.26 -35.84
CA GLY A 158 92.13 28.57 -34.70
C GLY A 158 92.59 29.61 -33.68
N PHE A 159 92.14 29.45 -32.44
CA PHE A 159 92.84 29.98 -31.29
C PHE A 159 93.42 28.78 -30.55
N GLU A 160 94.65 28.42 -30.93
CA GLU A 160 95.57 27.75 -30.00
C GLU A 160 95.71 28.68 -28.79
N LEU A 161 95.07 28.34 -27.67
CA LEU A 161 95.58 28.75 -26.37
C LEU A 161 96.64 27.74 -25.97
N ARG A 162 97.89 28.02 -26.38
CA ARG A 162 99.08 27.45 -25.77
C ARG A 162 99.36 28.12 -24.43
N LYS A 163 99.60 27.25 -23.44
CA LYS A 163 100.14 27.43 -22.08
C LYS A 163 99.17 27.91 -21.02
#